data_AF-A0A3N9PSX9-F1
#
_entry.id   AF-A0A3N9PSX9-F1
#
_cell.length_a   1.000
_cell.length_b   1.000
_cell.length_c   1.000
_cell.angle_alpha   90.00
_cell.angle_beta   90.00
_cell.angle_gamma   90.00
#
_symmetry.space_group_name_H-M   'P 1'
#
loop_
_entity.id
_entity.type
_entity.pdbx_description
1 polymer ?
#
loop_
_entity_poly.entity_id
_entity_poly.type
_entity_poly.pdbx_seq_one_letter_code
_entity_poly.pdbx_strand_id
1 'polypeptide(L)'
;MKMKVVLWSTFFLLCVIAGGCYAQMESLRGDFLEIRSGVHAGNLFRTTFYNDGTAGRVDNDPEAFVGEWPINSGTMYLIDGNLFVGSEVIDTEGQVRHITSTVRSSIVSQSTGDRSPDGDWWTFLPLPGFASRDTNKIAMTKWPWAWPEVWPDKMDDPVDPGWVGSWNGYFGKNIFNADEESFFVADDYNNAEWKFYPDSTDLLRRGLGIRMWVRGFQWSNALVEDGMFTLFDLENVGTHNHDKVVFSYKYGNNMGDHQTGGGDGGDDMGGFDRDSNSAFLYDYDDIGGGGWSPVGYFGGVFLESPGNPFDGIDNDGDGAMGDGILIEESMFEPRMLGAGDAIVVTDYKTFERRVTTLQQEGVDTLVIPYQDLKFKFWAGKLLQEIAFDLVDNNLNGIIDESNGAVVGEGADAFTTYLNVGLKAVDYFSGAGLNNPLIDERRDDGIDNDGDWDFANDDVGQDGVPNTGDPGESDGLPTNGEPHFDKVDISETDMIGLTSFTLYVWENLY
;
A
#
# COMPACT_ATOMS: atom_id res chain seq x y z
N MET A 1 63.59 4.24 -28.36
CA MET A 1 62.14 4.07 -28.57
C MET A 1 61.56 3.69 -27.22
N LYS A 2 60.99 4.67 -26.49
CA LYS A 2 60.53 4.48 -25.09
C LYS A 2 59.08 4.00 -25.09
N MET A 3 58.84 2.87 -24.45
CA MET A 3 57.52 2.28 -24.18
C MET A 3 56.72 3.21 -23.25
N LYS A 4 55.52 3.61 -23.66
CA LYS A 4 54.53 4.26 -22.80
C LYS A 4 53.61 3.17 -22.25
N VAL A 5 53.72 2.91 -20.94
CA VAL A 5 52.66 2.27 -20.15
C VAL A 5 51.68 3.38 -19.81
N VAL A 6 50.43 3.27 -20.28
CA VAL A 6 49.36 4.22 -19.96
C VAL A 6 48.23 3.46 -19.26
N LEU A 7 47.97 3.94 -18.04
CA LEU A 7 46.86 3.77 -17.12
C LEU A 7 45.71 2.82 -17.52
N TRP A 8 45.58 1.74 -16.74
CA TRP A 8 44.35 0.98 -16.51
C TRP A 8 43.95 1.12 -15.03
N SER A 9 43.83 2.36 -14.54
CA SER A 9 43.59 2.61 -13.10
C SER A 9 42.43 3.58 -12.85
N THR A 10 41.80 4.11 -13.90
CA THR A 10 40.72 5.12 -13.77
C THR A 10 39.33 4.53 -14.01
N PHE A 11 39.21 3.36 -14.63
CA PHE A 11 37.91 2.70 -14.86
C PHE A 11 37.44 1.86 -13.67
N PHE A 12 38.35 1.39 -12.82
CA PHE A 12 38.02 0.61 -11.62
C PHE A 12 37.58 1.47 -10.43
N LEU A 13 37.86 2.79 -10.44
CA LEU A 13 37.50 3.70 -9.35
C LEU A 13 36.08 4.27 -9.52
N LEU A 14 35.57 4.40 -10.76
CA LEU A 14 34.22 4.89 -11.04
C LEU A 14 33.14 3.83 -10.75
N CYS A 15 33.41 2.55 -11.03
CA CYS A 15 32.48 1.46 -10.67
C CYS A 15 32.41 1.21 -9.15
N VAL A 16 33.43 1.59 -8.38
CA VAL A 16 33.45 1.42 -6.92
C VAL A 16 32.72 2.55 -6.19
N ILE A 17 32.60 3.74 -6.80
CA ILE A 17 31.85 4.86 -6.21
C ILE A 17 30.34 4.66 -6.44
N ALA A 18 29.91 4.24 -7.64
CA ALA A 18 28.48 3.96 -7.90
C ALA A 18 27.95 2.76 -7.07
N GLY A 19 28.77 1.74 -6.83
CA GLY A 19 28.39 0.61 -5.97
C GLY A 19 28.49 0.89 -4.46
N GLY A 20 29.06 2.02 -4.03
CA GLY A 20 29.20 2.38 -2.62
C GLY A 20 28.02 3.16 -2.04
N CYS A 21 27.20 3.79 -2.89
CA CYS A 21 26.13 4.68 -2.46
C CYS A 21 24.78 3.93 -2.36
N TYR A 22 24.43 3.07 -3.34
CA TYR A 22 23.35 2.08 -3.23
C TYR A 22 23.52 1.14 -2.01
N ALA A 23 24.76 0.82 -1.63
CA ALA A 23 25.06 -0.06 -0.50
C ALA A 23 24.65 0.52 0.87
N GLN A 24 24.30 1.81 0.98
CA GLN A 24 23.97 2.42 2.26
C GLN A 24 22.59 1.98 2.75
N MET A 25 21.54 2.13 1.93
CA MET A 25 20.16 1.76 2.30
C MET A 25 19.97 0.25 2.48
N GLU A 26 20.63 -0.57 1.65
CA GLU A 26 20.62 -2.04 1.78
C GLU A 26 21.19 -2.50 3.13
N SER A 27 22.17 -1.76 3.68
CA SER A 27 22.79 -2.10 4.96
C SER A 27 21.97 -1.67 6.18
N LEU A 28 20.97 -0.79 6.02
CA LEU A 28 20.12 -0.36 7.12
C LEU A 28 19.03 -1.40 7.41
N ARG A 29 18.69 -1.55 8.68
CA ARG A 29 17.64 -2.45 9.18
C ARG A 29 16.95 -1.80 10.36
N GLY A 30 15.69 -2.16 10.58
CA GLY A 30 14.89 -1.67 11.70
C GLY A 30 15.53 -1.96 13.05
N ASP A 31 15.57 -0.96 13.92
CA ASP A 31 16.10 -1.05 15.28
C ASP A 31 15.09 -0.46 16.28
N PHE A 32 14.74 -1.24 17.29
CA PHE A 32 13.86 -0.80 18.37
C PHE A 32 14.39 0.43 19.11
N LEU A 33 15.70 0.62 19.17
CA LEU A 33 16.32 1.79 19.80
C LEU A 33 16.06 3.10 19.03
N GLU A 34 15.57 3.02 17.80
CA GLU A 34 15.24 4.18 16.95
C GLU A 34 13.78 4.61 17.05
N ILE A 35 12.98 3.98 17.94
CA ILE A 35 11.59 4.37 18.17
C ILE A 35 11.48 5.81 18.65
N ARG A 36 10.66 6.59 17.96
CA ARG A 36 10.42 8.02 18.14
C ARG A 36 8.93 8.32 17.99
N SER A 37 8.50 9.43 18.59
CA SER A 37 7.12 9.92 18.44
C SER A 37 7.04 11.23 17.68
N GLY A 38 5.93 11.43 16.99
CA GLY A 38 5.53 12.67 16.34
C GLY A 38 4.12 13.07 16.79
N VAL A 39 3.73 14.30 16.44
CA VAL A 39 2.36 14.78 16.67
C VAL A 39 1.94 15.57 15.44
N HIS A 40 0.87 15.12 14.78
CA HIS A 40 0.15 15.92 13.81
C HIS A 40 -0.95 16.68 14.54
N ALA A 41 -0.94 18.01 14.41
CA ALA A 41 -1.90 18.92 15.03
C ALA A 41 -2.01 20.24 14.22
N GLY A 42 -1.87 20.13 12.90
CA GLY A 42 -1.87 21.27 11.98
C GLY A 42 -3.27 21.86 11.72
N ASN A 43 -4.33 21.14 12.09
CA ASN A 43 -5.72 21.59 11.90
C ASN A 43 -6.68 21.05 13.00
N LEU A 44 -7.96 20.75 12.73
CA LEU A 44 -8.94 20.37 13.76
C LEU A 44 -8.77 18.95 14.30
N PHE A 45 -8.11 18.04 13.58
CA PHE A 45 -7.74 16.73 14.09
C PHE A 45 -6.30 16.73 14.61
N ARG A 46 -6.07 16.11 15.79
CA ARG A 46 -4.72 15.78 16.28
C ARG A 46 -4.60 14.33 16.70
N THR A 47 -3.40 13.79 16.53
CA THR A 47 -3.01 12.50 17.12
C THR A 47 -1.50 12.43 17.32
N THR A 48 -1.06 11.64 18.31
CA THR A 48 0.32 11.15 18.35
C THR A 48 0.50 10.02 17.35
N PHE A 49 1.71 9.87 16.82
CA PHE A 49 2.11 8.74 15.97
C PHE A 49 3.56 8.36 16.25
N TYR A 50 3.95 7.17 15.81
CA TYR A 50 5.26 6.57 16.04
C TYR A 50 5.85 6.10 14.70
N ASN A 51 7.18 6.10 14.61
CA ASN A 51 7.92 5.76 13.39
C ASN A 51 7.99 4.24 13.09
N ASP A 52 7.10 3.47 13.68
CA ASP A 52 6.82 2.07 13.35
C ASP A 52 5.45 1.91 12.67
N GLY A 53 4.76 3.00 12.35
CA GLY A 53 3.42 3.01 11.74
C GLY A 53 2.26 3.07 12.74
N THR A 54 2.53 3.05 14.06
CA THR A 54 1.47 3.16 15.08
C THR A 54 0.96 4.59 15.19
N ALA A 55 -0.36 4.79 15.25
CA ALA A 55 -1.00 6.06 15.58
C ALA A 55 -1.83 5.95 16.87
N GLY A 56 -2.09 7.09 17.52
CA GLY A 56 -2.83 7.16 18.77
C GLY A 56 -1.94 7.08 20.01
N ARG A 57 -2.54 6.66 21.13
CA ARG A 57 -1.90 6.67 22.45
C ARG A 57 -1.49 5.27 22.88
N VAL A 58 -0.19 5.02 22.86
CA VAL A 58 0.41 3.76 23.33
C VAL A 58 0.67 3.81 24.85
N ASP A 59 0.45 2.69 25.54
CA ASP A 59 0.85 2.43 26.95
C ASP A 59 0.37 3.43 28.01
N ASN A 60 -0.79 4.08 27.78
CA ASN A 60 -1.29 5.18 28.63
C ASN A 60 -0.27 6.33 28.79
N ASP A 61 0.56 6.57 27.77
CA ASP A 61 1.46 7.72 27.75
C ASP A 61 0.64 9.02 27.94
N PRO A 62 0.82 9.74 29.06
CA PRO A 62 0.05 10.95 29.35
C PRO A 62 0.44 12.13 28.46
N GLU A 63 1.58 12.05 27.76
CA GLU A 63 2.02 13.07 26.80
C GLU A 63 1.51 12.79 25.38
N ALA A 64 0.98 11.60 25.12
CA ALA A 64 0.44 11.22 23.82
C ALA A 64 -1.03 11.62 23.67
N PHE A 65 -1.37 12.13 22.49
CA PHE A 65 -2.74 12.43 22.12
C PHE A 65 -3.40 11.20 21.51
N VAL A 66 -4.58 10.88 22.01
CA VAL A 66 -5.59 10.13 21.24
C VAL A 66 -5.97 10.93 20.00
N GLY A 67 -6.62 10.29 19.02
CA GLY A 67 -7.27 11.04 17.95
C GLY A 67 -8.38 11.88 18.55
N GLU A 68 -8.16 13.18 18.56
CA GLU A 68 -9.08 14.16 19.12
C GLU A 68 -9.52 15.11 18.02
N TRP A 69 -10.83 15.32 17.96
CA TRP A 69 -11.46 16.23 17.03
C TRP A 69 -12.73 16.85 17.63
N PRO A 70 -12.92 18.16 17.52
CA PRO A 70 -11.91 19.16 17.19
C PRO A 70 -10.84 19.28 18.29
N ILE A 71 -9.63 19.76 17.96
CA ILE A 71 -8.58 19.98 18.97
C ILE A 71 -9.11 20.82 20.14
N ASN A 72 -8.82 20.38 21.37
CA ASN A 72 -9.26 20.93 22.66
C ASN A 72 -10.72 20.67 23.03
N SER A 73 -11.44 19.83 22.28
CA SER A 73 -12.77 19.35 22.68
C SER A 73 -12.69 18.37 23.85
N GLY A 74 -11.59 17.62 23.98
CA GLY A 74 -11.47 16.49 24.90
C GLY A 74 -12.19 15.22 24.44
N THR A 75 -12.82 15.20 23.27
CA THR A 75 -13.44 14.00 22.69
C THR A 75 -12.39 13.01 22.20
N MET A 76 -12.75 11.73 22.14
CA MET A 76 -11.86 10.64 21.73
C MET A 76 -12.46 9.91 20.51
N TYR A 77 -11.72 9.84 19.42
CA TYR A 77 -12.14 9.19 18.17
C TYR A 77 -11.19 8.08 17.72
N LEU A 78 -9.91 8.17 18.08
CA LEU A 78 -8.90 7.14 17.80
C LEU A 78 -8.13 6.80 19.07
N ILE A 79 -8.15 5.53 19.47
CA ILE A 79 -7.29 5.00 20.53
C ILE A 79 -5.95 4.56 19.95
N ASP A 80 -6.00 3.66 18.97
CA ASP A 80 -4.85 3.07 18.30
C ASP A 80 -5.14 2.89 16.81
N GLY A 81 -4.25 3.43 15.97
CA GLY A 81 -4.24 3.20 14.53
C GLY A 81 -3.07 2.28 14.18
N ASN A 82 -3.38 1.22 13.46
CA ASN A 82 -2.43 0.15 13.18
C ASN A 82 -2.41 -0.20 11.70
N LEU A 83 -1.22 -0.55 11.23
CA LEU A 83 -0.98 -1.04 9.88
C LEU A 83 -0.65 -2.54 9.92
N PHE A 84 -1.09 -3.26 8.89
CA PHE A 84 -0.70 -4.65 8.67
C PHE A 84 -0.37 -4.86 7.19
N VAL A 85 0.72 -5.59 6.94
CA VAL A 85 1.05 -6.15 5.62
C VAL A 85 1.11 -7.66 5.77
N GLY A 86 0.23 -8.38 5.08
CA GLY A 86 0.12 -9.83 5.14
C GLY A 86 0.50 -10.48 3.82
N SER A 87 1.11 -11.66 3.86
CA SER A 87 1.29 -12.49 2.68
C SER A 87 1.27 -13.99 2.99
N GLU A 88 0.81 -14.77 2.02
CA GLU A 88 0.89 -16.23 2.03
C GLU A 88 2.23 -16.68 1.46
N VAL A 89 3.01 -17.42 2.26
CA VAL A 89 4.33 -17.93 1.87
C VAL A 89 4.50 -19.39 2.24
N ILE A 90 5.45 -20.07 1.60
CA ILE A 90 5.89 -21.41 2.00
C ILE A 90 7.19 -21.28 2.79
N ASP A 91 7.17 -21.70 4.06
CA ASP A 91 8.36 -21.65 4.91
C ASP A 91 9.39 -22.73 4.54
N THR A 92 10.57 -22.67 5.17
CA THR A 92 11.65 -23.65 4.95
C THR A 92 11.30 -25.09 5.38
N GLU A 93 10.18 -25.30 6.06
CA GLU A 93 9.65 -26.61 6.44
C GLU A 93 8.57 -27.11 5.47
N GLY A 94 8.31 -26.37 4.39
CA GLY A 94 7.30 -26.69 3.38
C GLY A 94 5.87 -26.50 3.89
N GLN A 95 5.66 -25.68 4.92
CA GLN A 95 4.33 -25.33 5.42
C GLN A 95 3.88 -23.99 4.83
N VAL A 96 2.60 -23.92 4.47
CA VAL A 96 1.95 -22.65 4.13
C VAL A 96 1.82 -21.83 5.41
N ARG A 97 2.25 -20.57 5.37
CA ARG A 97 2.17 -19.58 6.44
C ARG A 97 1.52 -18.31 5.91
N HIS A 98 0.76 -17.65 6.78
CA HIS A 98 0.25 -16.30 6.56
C HIS A 98 1.03 -15.38 7.48
N ILE A 99 2.17 -14.87 6.99
CA ILE A 99 2.99 -13.95 7.78
C ILE A 99 2.31 -12.60 7.74
N THR A 100 2.13 -11.98 8.90
CA THR A 100 1.60 -10.62 9.00
C THR A 100 2.65 -9.74 9.66
N SER A 101 3.17 -8.76 8.92
CA SER A 101 4.03 -7.72 9.46
C SER A 101 3.14 -6.65 10.10
N THR A 102 3.24 -6.55 11.42
CA THR A 102 2.39 -5.70 12.26
C THR A 102 3.17 -4.49 12.80
N VAL A 103 2.47 -3.52 13.39
CA VAL A 103 3.08 -2.46 14.19
C VAL A 103 3.06 -2.83 15.68
N ARG A 104 3.79 -2.09 16.53
CA ARG A 104 3.81 -2.38 17.98
C ARG A 104 2.44 -2.23 18.64
N SER A 105 1.65 -1.25 18.19
CA SER A 105 0.33 -0.93 18.75
C SER A 105 0.39 -0.59 20.25
N SER A 106 -0.78 -0.37 20.85
CA SER A 106 -0.96 -0.26 22.30
C SER A 106 -0.75 -1.61 22.99
N ILE A 107 0.03 -1.66 24.08
CA ILE A 107 0.25 -2.90 24.84
C ILE A 107 -0.95 -3.17 25.77
N VAL A 108 -2.11 -3.48 25.18
CA VAL A 108 -3.34 -3.79 25.90
C VAL A 108 -3.83 -5.18 25.48
N SER A 109 -3.71 -6.16 26.39
CA SER A 109 -4.22 -7.52 26.18
C SER A 109 -3.81 -8.12 24.83
N GLN A 110 -4.76 -8.47 23.97
CA GLN A 110 -4.58 -9.08 22.65
C GLN A 110 -4.35 -8.06 21.51
N SER A 111 -4.23 -6.76 21.81
CA SER A 111 -4.09 -5.69 20.81
C SER A 111 -2.65 -5.19 20.62
N THR A 112 -1.65 -5.95 21.08
CA THR A 112 -0.22 -5.66 20.91
C THR A 112 0.34 -6.36 19.67
N GLY A 113 1.35 -5.74 19.03
CA GLY A 113 2.15 -6.39 18.00
C GLY A 113 2.96 -7.57 18.51
N ASP A 114 3.45 -8.38 17.58
CA ASP A 114 4.12 -9.65 17.87
C ASP A 114 5.46 -9.48 18.55
N ARG A 115 5.80 -10.46 19.40
CA ARG A 115 7.06 -10.51 20.13
C ARG A 115 7.69 -11.89 20.13
N SER A 116 9.00 -11.89 20.17
CA SER A 116 9.80 -13.08 20.44
C SER A 116 9.48 -13.66 21.84
N PRO A 117 9.79 -14.95 22.09
CA PRO A 117 9.72 -15.52 23.43
C PRO A 117 10.55 -14.78 24.48
N ASP A 118 11.59 -14.05 24.04
CA ASP A 118 12.47 -13.25 24.89
C ASP A 118 11.96 -11.80 25.07
N GLY A 119 10.92 -11.42 24.33
CA GLY A 119 10.23 -10.13 24.42
C GLY A 119 10.66 -9.08 23.40
N ASP A 120 11.53 -9.44 22.44
CA ASP A 120 11.92 -8.57 21.32
C ASP A 120 10.74 -8.38 20.36
N TRP A 121 10.64 -7.22 19.73
CA TRP A 121 9.56 -6.94 18.80
C TRP A 121 9.78 -7.61 17.44
N TRP A 122 8.75 -8.30 16.97
CA TRP A 122 8.64 -8.92 15.66
C TRP A 122 7.66 -8.13 14.78
N THR A 123 7.80 -6.81 14.81
CA THR A 123 6.96 -5.83 14.10
C THR A 123 7.80 -5.08 13.08
N PHE A 124 7.19 -4.14 12.36
CA PHE A 124 7.94 -3.05 11.74
C PHE A 124 8.74 -2.30 12.81
N LEU A 125 10.00 -2.02 12.51
CA LEU A 125 10.90 -1.25 13.36
C LEU A 125 11.58 -0.14 12.56
N PRO A 126 11.80 1.05 13.15
CA PRO A 126 12.32 2.19 12.41
C PRO A 126 13.76 2.00 11.98
N LEU A 127 14.08 2.49 10.79
CA LEU A 127 15.46 2.55 10.31
C LEU A 127 16.23 3.69 11.00
N PRO A 128 17.49 3.46 11.40
CA PRO A 128 18.35 4.52 11.93
C PRO A 128 18.69 5.54 10.85
N GLY A 129 18.90 6.80 11.28
CA GLY A 129 19.38 7.87 10.40
C GLY A 129 18.30 8.73 9.74
N PHE A 130 17.01 8.42 9.94
CA PHE A 130 15.88 9.24 9.43
C PHE A 130 15.41 10.32 10.41
N ALA A 131 16.09 10.48 11.54
CA ALA A 131 15.85 11.55 12.52
C ALA A 131 17.14 11.89 13.27
N SER A 132 17.17 13.07 13.89
CA SER A 132 18.31 13.51 14.71
C SER A 132 18.54 12.58 15.89
N ARG A 133 19.79 12.13 16.05
CA ARG A 133 20.29 11.35 17.19
C ARG A 133 20.15 12.06 18.55
N ASP A 134 19.95 13.38 18.54
CA ASP A 134 19.89 14.20 19.76
C ASP A 134 18.46 14.42 20.29
N THR A 135 17.46 13.75 19.70
CA THR A 135 16.06 13.83 20.11
C THR A 135 15.38 12.46 20.08
N ASN A 136 14.18 12.36 20.66
CA ASN A 136 13.27 11.22 20.56
C ASN A 136 12.06 11.52 19.65
N LYS A 137 12.15 12.57 18.83
CA LYS A 137 11.09 13.00 17.92
C LYS A 137 11.36 12.58 16.48
N ILE A 138 10.28 12.31 15.76
CA ILE A 138 10.29 12.06 14.32
C ILE A 138 10.63 13.35 13.59
N ALA A 139 11.30 13.26 12.45
CA ALA A 139 11.56 14.40 11.60
C ALA A 139 10.24 14.94 11.01
N MET A 140 9.99 16.23 11.23
CA MET A 140 8.83 16.94 10.70
C MET A 140 9.23 18.32 10.20
N THR A 141 8.51 18.87 9.23
CA THR A 141 8.78 20.22 8.66
C THR A 141 8.85 21.30 9.74
N LYS A 142 7.93 21.25 10.71
CA LYS A 142 7.89 22.19 11.85
C LYS A 142 9.02 22.03 12.85
N TRP A 143 9.79 20.94 12.80
CA TRP A 143 10.90 20.65 13.71
C TRP A 143 12.23 20.43 12.98
N PRO A 144 12.86 21.49 12.42
CA PRO A 144 14.16 21.38 11.76
C PRO A 144 15.27 20.78 12.63
N TRP A 145 15.16 20.91 13.95
CA TRP A 145 16.09 20.32 14.91
C TRP A 145 15.96 18.80 15.05
N ALA A 146 14.87 18.21 14.54
CA ALA A 146 14.64 16.77 14.52
C ALA A 146 15.12 16.10 13.23
N TRP A 147 15.54 16.87 12.22
CA TRP A 147 16.04 16.31 10.96
C TRP A 147 17.40 15.64 11.17
N PRO A 148 17.69 14.55 10.44
CA PRO A 148 19.02 13.98 10.47
C PRO A 148 20.05 14.92 9.84
N GLU A 149 21.34 14.65 10.08
CA GLU A 149 22.43 15.41 9.47
C GLU A 149 22.44 15.24 7.95
N VAL A 150 22.14 14.02 7.49
CA VAL A 150 21.96 13.64 6.09
C VAL A 150 20.80 12.65 5.98
N TRP A 151 20.06 12.69 4.88
CA TRP A 151 18.98 11.75 4.58
C TRP A 151 19.54 10.50 3.89
N PRO A 152 19.44 9.30 4.50
CA PRO A 152 20.04 8.09 3.95
C PRO A 152 19.54 7.72 2.55
N ASP A 153 18.26 8.00 2.25
CA ASP A 153 17.61 7.73 0.96
C ASP A 153 17.96 8.73 -0.14
N LYS A 154 18.71 9.80 0.18
CA LYS A 154 19.12 10.84 -0.78
C LYS A 154 20.63 10.88 -1.02
N MET A 155 21.37 9.88 -0.55
CA MET A 155 22.83 9.81 -0.69
C MET A 155 23.31 9.69 -2.13
N ASP A 156 22.43 9.27 -3.03
CA ASP A 156 22.72 9.11 -4.47
C ASP A 156 22.40 10.36 -5.27
N ASP A 157 21.89 11.42 -4.63
CA ASP A 157 21.63 12.69 -5.29
C ASP A 157 22.93 13.22 -5.94
N PRO A 158 22.93 13.52 -7.26
CA PRO A 158 24.15 13.85 -7.99
C PRO A 158 24.70 15.25 -7.66
N VAL A 159 23.88 16.13 -7.06
CA VAL A 159 24.21 17.54 -6.81
C VAL A 159 24.46 17.80 -5.33
N ASP A 160 23.64 17.25 -4.43
CA ASP A 160 23.75 17.37 -2.99
C ASP A 160 23.47 16.04 -2.25
N PRO A 161 24.39 15.07 -2.30
CA PRO A 161 24.28 13.79 -1.60
C PRO A 161 23.80 13.93 -0.15
N GLY A 162 22.68 13.30 0.16
CA GLY A 162 22.08 13.25 1.49
C GLY A 162 21.30 14.52 1.87
N TRP A 163 21.11 15.46 0.96
CA TRP A 163 20.30 16.68 1.15
C TRP A 163 20.60 17.38 2.49
N VAL A 164 21.88 17.69 2.71
CA VAL A 164 22.38 18.16 4.02
C VAL A 164 21.65 19.42 4.48
N GLY A 165 21.08 19.38 5.69
CA GLY A 165 20.37 20.52 6.28
C GLY A 165 19.11 20.95 5.51
N SER A 166 18.60 20.12 4.61
CA SER A 166 17.40 20.36 3.81
C SER A 166 16.27 19.44 4.26
N TRP A 167 15.02 19.82 4.01
CA TRP A 167 13.87 18.94 4.21
C TRP A 167 13.79 17.90 3.10
N ASN A 168 13.57 16.64 3.46
CA ASN A 168 13.21 15.58 2.53
C ASN A 168 11.70 15.63 2.27
N GLY A 169 11.27 16.59 1.44
CA GLY A 169 9.88 16.78 1.07
C GLY A 169 9.40 15.76 0.05
N TYR A 170 8.10 15.45 0.08
CA TYR A 170 7.47 14.54 -0.88
C TYR A 170 7.70 14.98 -2.33
N PHE A 171 7.48 16.26 -2.63
CA PHE A 171 7.73 16.89 -3.93
C PHE A 171 9.16 17.40 -4.09
N GLY A 172 10.13 16.76 -3.44
CA GLY A 172 11.53 17.12 -3.59
C GLY A 172 12.11 17.99 -2.47
N LYS A 173 13.35 18.42 -2.71
CA LYS A 173 14.22 19.00 -1.70
C LYS A 173 13.77 20.38 -1.26
N ASN A 174 13.55 20.57 0.05
CA ASN A 174 13.05 21.82 0.62
C ASN A 174 11.70 22.30 0.04
N ILE A 175 10.89 21.36 -0.46
CA ILE A 175 9.51 21.66 -0.84
C ILE A 175 8.60 21.35 0.34
N PHE A 176 7.87 22.38 0.76
CA PHE A 176 7.00 22.36 1.95
C PHE A 176 5.55 22.50 1.49
N ASN A 177 5.01 21.44 0.89
CA ASN A 177 3.65 21.48 0.33
C ASN A 177 2.57 21.44 1.43
N ALA A 178 2.78 20.64 2.47
CA ALA A 178 1.92 20.61 3.66
C ALA A 178 2.46 21.53 4.76
N ASP A 179 1.54 22.12 5.54
CA ASP A 179 1.91 22.93 6.71
C ASP A 179 2.58 22.06 7.78
N GLU A 180 2.14 20.81 7.91
CA GLU A 180 2.85 19.77 8.66
C GLU A 180 3.08 18.54 7.78
N GLU A 181 4.34 18.20 7.56
CA GLU A 181 4.75 16.94 6.93
C GLU A 181 5.68 16.19 7.89
N SER A 182 5.51 14.88 8.01
CA SER A 182 6.42 13.97 8.71
C SER A 182 7.04 12.97 7.74
N PHE A 183 8.22 12.46 8.07
CA PHE A 183 8.86 11.42 7.27
C PHE A 183 9.65 10.46 8.14
N PHE A 184 9.46 9.16 7.92
CA PHE A 184 10.27 8.10 8.51
C PHE A 184 10.25 6.84 7.63
N VAL A 185 11.16 5.92 7.93
CA VAL A 185 11.26 4.62 7.26
C VAL A 185 11.35 3.53 8.30
N ALA A 186 10.68 2.41 8.05
CA ALA A 186 10.69 1.22 8.92
C ALA A 186 10.69 -0.05 8.08
N ASP A 187 11.18 -1.17 8.62
CA ASP A 187 11.09 -2.47 7.97
C ASP A 187 10.78 -3.60 8.95
N ASP A 188 10.33 -4.73 8.42
CA ASP A 188 9.94 -5.91 9.19
C ASP A 188 11.10 -6.90 9.42
N TYR A 189 12.35 -6.43 9.28
CA TYR A 189 13.57 -7.24 9.24
C TYR A 189 13.69 -8.24 10.39
N ASN A 190 13.22 -7.87 11.58
CA ASN A 190 13.36 -8.66 12.80
C ASN A 190 12.20 -9.65 13.02
N ASN A 191 11.16 -9.67 12.19
CA ASN A 191 10.00 -10.53 12.38
C ASN A 191 10.33 -12.02 12.13
N ALA A 192 10.74 -12.71 13.19
CA ALA A 192 11.21 -14.09 13.12
C ALA A 192 10.15 -15.13 13.51
N GLU A 193 8.85 -14.77 13.46
CA GLU A 193 7.74 -15.65 13.84
C GLU A 193 7.80 -17.01 13.14
N TRP A 194 8.07 -16.99 11.83
CA TRP A 194 8.16 -18.17 10.99
C TRP A 194 9.55 -18.33 10.37
N LYS A 195 9.96 -19.58 10.09
CA LYS A 195 11.23 -19.91 9.44
C LYS A 195 11.19 -19.63 7.93
N PHE A 196 10.94 -18.37 7.62
CA PHE A 196 10.92 -17.81 6.28
C PHE A 196 12.05 -16.77 6.17
N TYR A 197 12.68 -16.72 5.00
CA TYR A 197 13.84 -15.88 4.71
C TYR A 197 13.59 -15.25 3.33
N PRO A 198 13.03 -14.02 3.28
CA PRO A 198 12.56 -13.40 2.05
C PRO A 198 13.70 -12.98 1.10
N ASP A 199 14.95 -13.04 1.55
CA ASP A 199 16.09 -12.54 0.81
C ASP A 199 17.20 -13.60 0.70
N SER A 200 17.51 -13.97 -0.53
CA SER A 200 18.56 -14.94 -0.86
C SER A 200 19.97 -14.35 -0.80
N THR A 201 20.08 -13.03 -0.70
CA THR A 201 21.33 -12.26 -0.59
C THR A 201 21.64 -11.85 0.86
N ASP A 202 20.61 -11.64 1.70
CA ASP A 202 20.71 -11.50 3.16
C ASP A 202 19.90 -12.57 3.91
N LEU A 203 20.57 -13.66 4.29
CA LEU A 203 19.97 -14.77 5.03
C LEU A 203 19.60 -14.43 6.49
N LEU A 204 19.92 -13.22 6.98
CA LEU A 204 19.50 -12.76 8.30
C LEU A 204 18.17 -12.00 8.25
N ARG A 205 17.76 -11.49 7.09
CA ARG A 205 16.47 -10.81 6.93
C ARG A 205 15.33 -11.79 7.20
N ARG A 206 14.37 -11.35 8.01
CA ARG A 206 13.13 -12.07 8.34
C ARG A 206 11.92 -11.27 7.88
N GLY A 207 10.74 -11.56 8.44
CA GLY A 207 9.48 -10.99 8.01
C GLY A 207 9.16 -11.36 6.58
N LEU A 208 8.36 -10.51 5.93
CA LEU A 208 8.11 -10.54 4.50
C LEU A 208 9.23 -9.85 3.71
N GLY A 209 10.14 -9.12 4.38
CA GLY A 209 11.18 -8.35 3.70
C GLY A 209 10.62 -7.06 3.12
N ILE A 210 9.60 -6.51 3.78
CA ILE A 210 8.91 -5.29 3.38
C ILE A 210 9.52 -4.11 4.13
N ARG A 211 9.81 -3.05 3.39
CA ARG A 211 10.19 -1.74 3.91
C ARG A 211 9.08 -0.75 3.60
N MET A 212 8.77 0.10 4.57
CA MET A 212 7.79 1.16 4.42
C MET A 212 8.44 2.54 4.58
N TRP A 213 8.13 3.44 3.65
CA TRP A 213 8.39 4.87 3.74
C TRP A 213 7.06 5.55 4.03
N VAL A 214 7.01 6.25 5.16
CA VAL A 214 5.76 6.79 5.66
C VAL A 214 5.84 8.30 5.74
N ARG A 215 4.82 8.95 5.21
CA ARG A 215 4.62 10.39 5.33
C ARG A 215 3.25 10.69 5.90
N GLY A 216 3.20 11.61 6.86
CA GLY A 216 1.95 12.18 7.34
C GLY A 216 1.83 13.63 6.90
N PHE A 217 0.65 14.07 6.46
CA PHE A 217 0.39 15.42 5.97
C PHE A 217 -0.84 16.04 6.66
N GLN A 218 -0.72 17.33 6.99
CA GLN A 218 -1.86 18.19 7.31
C GLN A 218 -1.66 19.59 6.72
N TRP A 219 -2.77 20.17 6.26
CA TRP A 219 -2.85 21.55 5.80
C TRP A 219 -3.75 22.37 6.72
N SER A 220 -3.37 23.61 6.97
CA SER A 220 -4.18 24.62 7.67
C SER A 220 -5.17 25.26 6.68
N ASN A 221 -6.03 24.42 6.11
CA ASN A 221 -7.03 24.80 5.11
C ASN A 221 -8.40 24.22 5.48
N ALA A 222 -9.44 25.05 5.39
CA ALA A 222 -10.81 24.68 5.74
C ALA A 222 -11.40 23.55 4.88
N LEU A 223 -10.84 23.27 3.70
CA LEU A 223 -11.31 22.18 2.84
C LEU A 223 -10.89 20.78 3.35
N VAL A 224 -9.88 20.71 4.22
CA VAL A 224 -9.31 19.45 4.73
C VAL A 224 -9.09 19.53 6.25
N GLU A 225 -9.86 20.36 6.93
CA GLU A 225 -9.59 20.73 8.33
C GLU A 225 -9.83 19.62 9.34
N ASP A 226 -10.64 18.64 8.98
CA ASP A 226 -11.04 17.52 9.82
C ASP A 226 -10.15 16.27 9.65
N GLY A 227 -9.21 16.30 8.70
CA GLY A 227 -8.45 15.13 8.28
C GLY A 227 -6.95 15.15 8.62
N MET A 228 -6.36 13.96 8.50
CA MET A 228 -4.92 13.73 8.40
C MET A 228 -4.69 12.73 7.27
N PHE A 229 -3.72 13.00 6.41
CA PHE A 229 -3.39 12.15 5.28
C PHE A 229 -2.12 11.38 5.62
N THR A 230 -2.09 10.08 5.35
CA THR A 230 -0.89 9.27 5.57
C THR A 230 -0.62 8.47 4.31
N LEU A 231 0.58 8.64 3.76
CA LEU A 231 1.07 7.89 2.62
C LEU A 231 2.00 6.78 3.12
N PHE A 232 1.73 5.57 2.67
CA PHE A 232 2.58 4.40 2.90
C PHE A 232 3.10 3.92 1.55
N ASP A 233 4.39 4.14 1.28
CA ASP A 233 5.09 3.52 0.15
C ASP A 233 5.75 2.24 0.66
N LEU A 234 5.38 1.09 0.08
CA LEU A 234 5.77 -0.25 0.54
C LEU A 234 6.58 -0.95 -0.53
N GLU A 235 7.83 -1.29 -0.21
CA GLU A 235 8.74 -1.96 -1.13
C GLU A 235 9.11 -3.34 -0.60
N ASN A 236 9.08 -4.33 -1.50
CA ASN A 236 9.75 -5.59 -1.28
C ASN A 236 11.25 -5.42 -1.52
N VAL A 237 12.01 -5.26 -0.43
CA VAL A 237 13.48 -5.14 -0.46
C VAL A 237 14.18 -6.50 -0.37
N GLY A 238 13.41 -7.60 -0.42
CA GLY A 238 13.92 -8.96 -0.50
C GLY A 238 14.04 -9.45 -1.95
N THR A 239 14.28 -10.75 -2.11
CA THR A 239 14.36 -11.41 -3.44
C THR A 239 13.21 -12.38 -3.70
N HIS A 240 12.36 -12.61 -2.70
CA HIS A 240 11.18 -13.46 -2.83
C HIS A 240 10.02 -12.65 -3.42
N ASN A 241 9.39 -13.14 -4.48
CA ASN A 241 8.19 -12.51 -5.02
C ASN A 241 6.98 -12.90 -4.17
N HIS A 242 6.25 -11.91 -3.65
CA HIS A 242 5.01 -12.15 -2.92
C HIS A 242 3.84 -12.01 -3.88
N ASP A 243 3.10 -13.08 -4.08
CA ASP A 243 2.01 -13.06 -5.07
C ASP A 243 0.67 -12.70 -4.42
N LYS A 244 0.44 -13.13 -3.18
CA LYS A 244 -0.77 -12.77 -2.40
C LYS A 244 -0.38 -11.81 -1.30
N VAL A 245 -0.64 -10.52 -1.50
CA VAL A 245 -0.34 -9.47 -0.52
C VAL A 245 -1.62 -8.78 -0.11
N VAL A 246 -1.77 -8.54 1.18
CA VAL A 246 -2.86 -7.73 1.73
C VAL A 246 -2.25 -6.58 2.51
N PHE A 247 -2.64 -5.36 2.15
CA PHE A 247 -2.49 -4.20 3.00
C PHE A 247 -3.77 -4.00 3.79
N SER A 248 -3.67 -3.70 5.08
CA SER A 248 -4.83 -3.29 5.86
C SER A 248 -4.48 -2.30 6.95
N TYR A 249 -5.47 -1.51 7.35
CA TYR A 249 -5.40 -0.66 8.53
C TYR A 249 -6.54 -0.99 9.49
N LYS A 250 -6.29 -0.78 10.78
CA LYS A 250 -7.28 -0.92 11.85
C LYS A 250 -7.25 0.34 12.69
N TYR A 251 -8.42 0.91 12.96
CA TYR A 251 -8.60 1.93 13.97
C TYR A 251 -9.38 1.37 15.15
N GLY A 252 -8.80 1.44 16.34
CA GLY A 252 -9.52 1.25 17.59
C GLY A 252 -10.23 2.54 17.98
N ASN A 253 -11.50 2.42 18.30
CA ASN A 253 -12.41 3.51 18.60
C ASN A 253 -12.91 3.44 20.04
N ASN A 254 -13.28 4.62 20.53
CA ASN A 254 -14.11 4.84 21.71
C ASN A 254 -15.02 6.03 21.37
N MET A 255 -15.97 5.86 20.45
CA MET A 255 -16.89 6.93 20.09
C MET A 255 -17.68 7.35 21.33
N GLY A 256 -18.05 8.63 21.43
CA GLY A 256 -18.75 9.15 22.61
C GLY A 256 -17.88 9.34 23.87
N ASP A 257 -16.66 8.78 23.96
CA ASP A 257 -15.79 8.97 25.12
C ASP A 257 -15.18 10.38 25.20
N HIS A 258 -14.98 10.84 26.45
CA HIS A 258 -14.33 12.11 26.75
C HIS A 258 -13.15 11.94 27.72
N GLN A 259 -12.02 12.62 27.44
CA GLN A 259 -10.76 12.52 28.19
C GLN A 259 -10.90 12.83 29.69
N THR A 260 -11.88 13.64 30.09
CA THR A 260 -12.12 14.01 31.50
C THR A 260 -13.19 13.14 32.20
N GLY A 261 -13.62 12.04 31.58
CA GLY A 261 -14.61 11.09 32.12
C GLY A 261 -16.01 11.23 31.52
N GLY A 262 -16.82 10.20 31.71
CA GLY A 262 -18.04 9.95 30.93
C GLY A 262 -17.66 9.12 29.71
N GLY A 263 -17.84 7.80 29.82
CA GLY A 263 -17.55 6.87 28.73
C GLY A 263 -18.85 6.38 28.14
N ASP A 264 -18.88 6.31 26.81
CA ASP A 264 -20.01 5.78 26.04
C ASP A 264 -19.57 4.92 24.85
N GLY A 265 -18.27 4.62 24.70
CA GLY A 265 -17.77 3.78 23.61
C GLY A 265 -18.17 2.29 23.64
N GLY A 266 -19.24 1.94 24.37
CA GLY A 266 -19.76 0.59 24.48
C GLY A 266 -20.80 0.22 23.42
N ASP A 267 -21.34 1.20 22.70
CA ASP A 267 -22.33 1.00 21.63
C ASP A 267 -21.83 1.43 20.25
N ASP A 268 -20.51 1.58 20.10
CA ASP A 268 -19.85 1.89 18.84
C ASP A 268 -20.22 0.92 17.71
N MET A 269 -20.51 1.50 16.55
CA MET A 269 -20.83 0.80 15.32
C MET A 269 -19.86 1.21 14.20
N GLY A 270 -19.90 0.48 13.09
CA GLY A 270 -19.14 0.81 11.90
C GLY A 270 -19.89 0.53 10.62
N GLY A 271 -19.48 1.18 9.55
CA GLY A 271 -20.01 1.05 8.22
C GLY A 271 -18.92 1.15 7.16
N PHE A 272 -19.26 0.69 5.97
CA PHE A 272 -18.44 0.80 4.77
C PHE A 272 -19.29 1.36 3.63
N ASP A 273 -18.74 2.36 2.94
CA ASP A 273 -19.31 2.91 1.72
C ASP A 273 -18.35 2.62 0.56
N ARG A 274 -18.82 1.78 -0.37
CA ARG A 274 -18.05 1.34 -1.53
C ARG A 274 -17.79 2.50 -2.50
N ASP A 275 -18.77 3.35 -2.72
CA ASP A 275 -18.67 4.39 -3.75
C ASP A 275 -17.66 5.48 -3.34
N SER A 276 -17.44 5.65 -2.03
CA SER A 276 -16.44 6.58 -1.48
C SER A 276 -15.17 5.89 -0.96
N ASN A 277 -15.02 4.57 -1.14
CA ASN A 277 -13.93 3.75 -0.59
C ASN A 277 -13.65 4.07 0.90
N SER A 278 -14.72 4.25 1.69
CA SER A 278 -14.62 4.72 3.07
C SER A 278 -15.12 3.70 4.08
N ALA A 279 -14.33 3.47 5.12
CA ALA A 279 -14.71 2.72 6.30
C ALA A 279 -14.80 3.68 7.48
N PHE A 280 -15.95 3.74 8.16
CA PHE A 280 -16.21 4.70 9.21
C PHE A 280 -16.86 4.07 10.43
N LEU A 281 -16.70 4.75 11.56
CA LEU A 281 -17.13 4.38 12.89
C LEU A 281 -18.04 5.50 13.41
N TYR A 282 -19.07 5.11 14.16
CA TYR A 282 -20.06 6.03 14.71
C TYR A 282 -20.66 5.49 16.00
N ASP A 283 -21.23 6.41 16.78
CA ASP A 283 -21.94 6.15 18.03
C ASP A 283 -23.41 5.79 17.72
N TYR A 284 -23.92 4.70 18.30
CA TYR A 284 -25.22 4.16 17.87
C TYR A 284 -26.40 5.07 18.25
N ASP A 285 -26.36 5.69 19.42
CA ASP A 285 -27.45 6.54 19.91
C ASP A 285 -27.24 8.05 19.69
N ASP A 286 -26.03 8.45 19.23
CA ASP A 286 -25.60 9.82 18.94
C ASP A 286 -25.48 10.70 20.21
N ILE A 287 -25.15 10.08 21.36
CA ILE A 287 -25.11 10.74 22.68
C ILE A 287 -23.86 10.35 23.48
N GLY A 288 -22.75 11.03 23.25
CA GLY A 288 -21.53 10.77 23.99
C GLY A 288 -21.60 11.02 25.50
N GLY A 289 -20.61 10.49 26.21
CA GLY A 289 -20.49 10.49 27.66
C GLY A 289 -20.73 11.87 28.31
N GLY A 290 -21.72 11.94 29.20
CA GLY A 290 -22.14 13.22 29.80
C GLY A 290 -23.25 13.94 29.04
N GLY A 291 -23.76 13.37 27.95
CA GLY A 291 -24.95 13.81 27.23
C GLY A 291 -24.69 14.81 26.10
N TRP A 292 -23.48 14.84 25.54
CA TRP A 292 -23.16 15.72 24.42
C TRP A 292 -23.57 15.05 23.11
N SER A 293 -24.06 15.86 22.17
CA SER A 293 -24.58 15.41 20.88
C SER A 293 -24.53 16.60 19.90
N PRO A 294 -24.25 16.38 18.59
CA PRO A 294 -24.00 15.07 17.97
C PRO A 294 -22.58 14.55 18.24
N VAL A 295 -22.43 13.22 18.19
CA VAL A 295 -21.14 12.53 18.11
C VAL A 295 -20.70 12.49 16.65
N GLY A 296 -19.43 12.79 16.40
CA GLY A 296 -18.86 12.79 15.05
C GLY A 296 -18.67 11.37 14.50
N TYR A 297 -18.27 11.29 13.24
CA TYR A 297 -17.82 10.06 12.60
C TYR A 297 -16.29 10.04 12.57
N PHE A 298 -15.70 8.85 12.65
CA PHE A 298 -14.26 8.67 12.47
C PHE A 298 -13.98 7.49 11.56
N GLY A 299 -13.05 7.61 10.62
CA GLY A 299 -12.83 6.58 9.63
C GLY A 299 -11.59 6.81 8.79
N GLY A 300 -11.38 5.91 7.85
CA GLY A 300 -10.37 6.03 6.80
C GLY A 300 -11.01 5.96 5.43
N VAL A 301 -10.45 6.72 4.50
CA VAL A 301 -10.77 6.67 3.07
C VAL A 301 -9.50 6.26 2.35
N PHE A 302 -9.61 5.26 1.49
CA PHE A 302 -8.51 4.88 0.60
C PHE A 302 -8.52 5.82 -0.61
N LEU A 303 -7.59 6.77 -0.61
CA LEU A 303 -7.45 7.74 -1.70
C LEU A 303 -6.61 7.18 -2.83
N GLU A 304 -5.59 6.38 -2.51
CA GLU A 304 -4.71 5.74 -3.47
C GLU A 304 -4.44 4.29 -3.04
N SER A 305 -4.42 3.37 -3.99
CA SER A 305 -3.98 1.99 -3.80
C SER A 305 -2.96 1.61 -4.89
N PRO A 306 -2.20 0.52 -4.70
CA PRO A 306 -1.59 -0.15 -5.83
C PRO A 306 -2.66 -0.51 -6.87
N GLY A 307 -2.26 -0.52 -8.15
CA GLY A 307 -3.10 -1.02 -9.23
C GLY A 307 -2.81 -2.49 -9.56
N ASN A 308 -3.68 -3.11 -10.34
CA ASN A 308 -3.51 -4.49 -10.80
C ASN A 308 -3.42 -4.59 -12.33
N PRO A 309 -2.23 -4.42 -12.92
CA PRO A 309 -2.12 -4.29 -14.36
C PRO A 309 -2.06 -5.63 -15.10
N PHE A 310 -2.78 -6.62 -14.58
CA PHE A 310 -2.66 -8.00 -14.99
C PHE A 310 -3.97 -8.78 -14.97
N ASP A 311 -5.07 -8.28 -14.41
CA ASP A 311 -6.31 -9.05 -14.28
C ASP A 311 -7.25 -8.90 -15.49
N GLY A 312 -7.05 -7.88 -16.33
CA GLY A 312 -7.89 -7.58 -17.48
C GLY A 312 -9.14 -6.79 -17.15
N ILE A 313 -9.20 -6.15 -15.97
CA ILE A 313 -10.34 -5.40 -15.45
C ILE A 313 -9.95 -3.93 -15.34
N ASP A 314 -10.92 -3.04 -15.52
CA ASP A 314 -10.85 -1.62 -15.16
C ASP A 314 -11.29 -1.52 -13.68
N ASN A 315 -10.36 -1.75 -12.74
CA ASN A 315 -10.65 -1.89 -11.32
C ASN A 315 -11.19 -0.61 -10.68
N ASP A 316 -10.79 0.57 -11.17
CA ASP A 316 -11.24 1.85 -10.64
C ASP A 316 -12.37 2.51 -11.48
N GLY A 317 -12.61 1.99 -12.69
CA GLY A 317 -13.77 2.28 -13.52
C GLY A 317 -13.63 3.54 -14.39
N ASP A 318 -12.44 4.12 -14.49
CA ASP A 318 -12.23 5.33 -15.28
C ASP A 318 -12.15 5.07 -16.79
N GLY A 319 -11.87 3.81 -17.17
CA GLY A 319 -11.92 3.27 -18.53
C GLY A 319 -13.33 3.06 -19.09
N ALA A 320 -14.39 3.40 -18.35
CA ALA A 320 -15.79 3.15 -18.71
C ALA A 320 -16.22 3.69 -20.09
N MET A 321 -15.61 4.79 -20.55
CA MET A 321 -15.90 5.42 -21.85
C MET A 321 -15.19 4.75 -23.03
N GLY A 322 -14.22 3.88 -22.77
CA GLY A 322 -13.43 3.14 -23.74
C GLY A 322 -14.08 1.86 -24.27
N ASP A 323 -13.35 1.15 -25.14
CA ASP A 323 -13.73 -0.18 -25.61
C ASP A 323 -13.61 -1.22 -24.49
N GLY A 324 -14.30 -2.35 -24.62
CA GLY A 324 -14.29 -3.41 -23.60
C GLY A 324 -15.70 -3.91 -23.26
N ILE A 325 -15.76 -5.12 -22.72
CA ILE A 325 -17.01 -5.74 -22.24
C ILE A 325 -17.33 -5.25 -20.84
N LEU A 326 -18.60 -5.38 -20.43
CA LEU A 326 -18.99 -5.18 -19.03
C LEU A 326 -18.94 -6.52 -18.31
N ILE A 327 -18.40 -6.53 -17.10
CA ILE A 327 -18.46 -7.71 -16.24
C ILE A 327 -19.91 -7.91 -15.79
N GLU A 328 -20.46 -9.08 -16.06
CA GLU A 328 -21.82 -9.48 -15.69
C GLU A 328 -21.78 -10.71 -14.80
N GLU A 329 -22.75 -10.86 -13.89
CA GLU A 329 -22.89 -12.06 -13.03
C GLU A 329 -22.91 -13.38 -13.84
N SER A 330 -23.38 -13.32 -15.10
CA SER A 330 -23.43 -14.47 -15.99
C SER A 330 -22.04 -15.03 -16.35
N MET A 331 -20.98 -14.24 -16.19
CA MET A 331 -19.60 -14.67 -16.40
C MET A 331 -19.11 -15.63 -15.32
N PHE A 332 -19.71 -15.61 -14.14
CA PHE A 332 -19.32 -16.46 -13.01
C PHE A 332 -20.05 -17.82 -13.01
N GLU A 333 -21.02 -18.00 -13.91
CA GLU A 333 -21.83 -19.22 -13.99
C GLU A 333 -20.96 -20.43 -14.37
N PRO A 334 -21.04 -21.54 -13.61
CA PRO A 334 -20.23 -22.72 -13.90
C PRO A 334 -20.51 -23.29 -15.29
N ARG A 335 -19.44 -23.57 -16.04
CA ARG A 335 -19.54 -24.19 -17.39
C ARG A 335 -18.75 -25.48 -17.49
N MET A 336 -19.26 -26.44 -18.25
CA MET A 336 -18.54 -27.69 -18.53
C MET A 336 -17.57 -27.49 -19.71
N LEU A 337 -16.28 -27.71 -19.49
CA LEU A 337 -15.26 -27.55 -20.54
C LEU A 337 -15.37 -28.64 -21.61
N GLY A 338 -15.67 -28.26 -22.84
CA GLY A 338 -15.57 -29.11 -24.03
C GLY A 338 -14.17 -29.10 -24.63
N ALA A 339 -13.81 -30.18 -25.35
CA ALA A 339 -12.48 -30.28 -25.98
C ALA A 339 -12.25 -29.26 -27.12
N GLY A 340 -13.33 -28.81 -27.77
CA GLY A 340 -13.30 -27.83 -28.86
C GLY A 340 -13.79 -26.43 -28.44
N ASP A 341 -14.07 -26.23 -27.15
CA ASP A 341 -14.47 -24.92 -26.65
C ASP A 341 -13.28 -23.97 -26.73
N ALA A 342 -13.54 -22.74 -27.15
CA ALA A 342 -12.54 -21.69 -27.06
C ALA A 342 -12.19 -21.47 -25.57
N ILE A 343 -10.91 -21.36 -25.31
CA ILE A 343 -10.34 -21.05 -24.00
C ILE A 343 -9.26 -20.00 -24.18
N VAL A 344 -9.09 -19.15 -23.18
CA VAL A 344 -7.93 -18.30 -23.03
C VAL A 344 -6.95 -18.98 -22.10
N VAL A 345 -5.67 -18.96 -22.47
CA VAL A 345 -4.58 -19.51 -21.65
C VAL A 345 -3.62 -18.38 -21.33
N THR A 346 -3.51 -18.06 -20.05
CA THR A 346 -2.58 -17.07 -19.49
C THR A 346 -1.23 -17.71 -19.18
N ASP A 347 -0.15 -17.08 -19.65
CA ASP A 347 1.21 -17.37 -19.19
C ASP A 347 1.54 -16.51 -17.97
N TYR A 348 1.41 -17.05 -16.77
CA TYR A 348 1.63 -16.30 -15.52
C TYR A 348 3.07 -15.83 -15.27
N LYS A 349 4.01 -16.07 -16.21
CA LYS A 349 5.34 -15.44 -16.15
C LYS A 349 5.40 -14.10 -16.88
N THR A 350 4.57 -13.94 -17.91
CA THR A 350 4.55 -12.75 -18.77
C THR A 350 3.19 -12.05 -18.77
N PHE A 351 2.17 -12.70 -18.20
CA PHE A 351 0.75 -12.36 -18.29
C PHE A 351 0.19 -12.25 -19.71
N GLU A 352 0.94 -12.77 -20.71
CA GLU A 352 0.47 -12.87 -22.09
C GLU A 352 -0.65 -13.92 -22.19
N ARG A 353 -1.68 -13.60 -22.97
CA ARG A 353 -2.86 -14.45 -23.17
C ARG A 353 -2.97 -14.90 -24.61
N ARG A 354 -3.44 -16.13 -24.80
CA ARG A 354 -3.72 -16.68 -26.14
C ARG A 354 -5.03 -17.46 -26.17
N VAL A 355 -5.78 -17.29 -27.26
CA VAL A 355 -6.98 -18.08 -27.54
C VAL A 355 -6.59 -19.41 -28.19
N THR A 356 -7.09 -20.52 -27.65
CA THR A 356 -6.83 -21.87 -28.15
C THR A 356 -7.99 -22.82 -27.80
N THR A 357 -7.79 -24.13 -27.98
CA THR A 357 -8.69 -25.22 -27.55
C THR A 357 -7.85 -26.41 -27.08
N LEU A 358 -8.39 -27.31 -26.25
CA LEU A 358 -7.68 -28.54 -25.87
C LEU A 358 -7.30 -29.40 -27.10
N GLN A 359 -8.16 -29.41 -28.13
CA GLN A 359 -7.91 -30.11 -29.40
C GLN A 359 -6.72 -29.53 -30.17
N GLN A 360 -6.61 -28.21 -30.25
CA GLN A 360 -5.50 -27.53 -30.97
C GLN A 360 -4.17 -27.72 -30.23
N GLU A 361 -4.18 -27.65 -28.90
CA GLU A 361 -3.02 -27.99 -28.07
C GLU A 361 -2.63 -29.48 -28.18
N GLY A 362 -3.57 -30.34 -28.60
CA GLY A 362 -3.35 -31.78 -28.75
C GLY A 362 -3.17 -32.51 -27.43
N VAL A 363 -3.81 -32.02 -26.36
CA VAL A 363 -3.69 -32.56 -25.00
C VAL A 363 -5.03 -33.00 -24.42
N ASP A 364 -5.02 -34.09 -23.65
CA ASP A 364 -6.20 -34.52 -22.87
C ASP A 364 -6.39 -33.68 -21.61
N THR A 365 -5.31 -33.05 -21.12
CA THR A 365 -5.31 -32.20 -19.92
C THR A 365 -4.33 -31.06 -20.12
N LEU A 366 -4.84 -29.83 -20.10
CA LEU A 366 -4.03 -28.62 -20.02
C LEU A 366 -3.53 -28.46 -18.58
N VAL A 367 -2.25 -28.14 -18.44
CA VAL A 367 -1.62 -27.88 -17.14
C VAL A 367 -1.00 -26.50 -17.18
N ILE A 368 -1.54 -25.59 -16.39
CA ILE A 368 -1.03 -24.22 -16.26
C ILE A 368 -0.24 -24.14 -14.95
N PRO A 369 1.09 -23.95 -15.01
CA PRO A 369 1.89 -23.70 -13.82
C PRO A 369 1.70 -22.26 -13.37
N TYR A 370 1.49 -22.07 -12.08
CA TYR A 370 1.55 -20.77 -11.44
C TYR A 370 2.17 -20.96 -10.06
N GLN A 371 3.28 -20.25 -9.82
CA GLN A 371 4.15 -20.47 -8.66
C GLN A 371 4.55 -21.96 -8.49
N ASP A 372 4.39 -22.51 -7.28
CA ASP A 372 4.63 -23.91 -6.95
C ASP A 372 3.43 -24.82 -7.23
N LEU A 373 2.31 -24.25 -7.73
CA LEU A 373 1.06 -24.95 -8.01
C LEU A 373 0.92 -25.31 -9.50
N LYS A 374 0.06 -26.30 -9.76
CA LYS A 374 -0.28 -26.75 -11.11
C LYS A 374 -1.78 -26.88 -11.26
N PHE A 375 -2.37 -25.95 -11.99
CA PHE A 375 -3.79 -25.94 -12.30
C PHE A 375 -4.05 -26.83 -13.51
N LYS A 376 -5.05 -27.70 -13.41
CA LYS A 376 -5.33 -28.74 -14.42
C LYS A 376 -6.73 -28.60 -14.98
N PHE A 377 -6.84 -28.63 -16.30
CA PHE A 377 -8.10 -28.49 -17.03
C PHE A 377 -8.22 -29.61 -18.05
N TRP A 378 -9.35 -30.31 -18.08
CA TRP A 378 -9.61 -31.42 -19.00
C TRP A 378 -11.05 -31.37 -19.50
N ALA A 379 -11.32 -31.98 -20.66
CA ALA A 379 -12.67 -32.03 -21.19
C ALA A 379 -13.62 -32.74 -20.21
N GLY A 380 -14.73 -32.10 -19.86
CA GLY A 380 -15.68 -32.53 -18.85
C GLY A 380 -15.37 -32.02 -17.43
N LYS A 381 -14.35 -31.19 -17.24
CA LYS A 381 -14.16 -30.45 -15.98
C LYS A 381 -15.21 -29.33 -15.90
N LEU A 382 -15.83 -29.18 -14.72
CA LEU A 382 -16.62 -27.99 -14.40
C LEU A 382 -15.66 -26.84 -14.12
N LEU A 383 -15.76 -25.79 -14.92
CA LEU A 383 -15.06 -24.53 -14.76
C LEU A 383 -15.93 -23.57 -13.98
N GLN A 384 -15.35 -22.93 -12.99
CA GLN A 384 -15.99 -21.93 -12.14
C GLN A 384 -14.86 -21.09 -11.55
N GLU A 385 -15.10 -19.79 -11.44
CA GLU A 385 -14.18 -18.86 -10.80
C GLU A 385 -14.04 -19.11 -9.29
N ILE A 386 -12.82 -19.01 -8.78
CA ILE A 386 -12.45 -19.14 -7.37
C ILE A 386 -11.77 -17.84 -6.99
N ALA A 387 -12.50 -16.96 -6.30
CA ALA A 387 -11.98 -15.67 -5.88
C ALA A 387 -10.70 -15.80 -5.02
N PHE A 388 -9.79 -14.86 -5.24
CA PHE A 388 -8.55 -14.64 -4.48
C PHE A 388 -7.51 -15.76 -4.64
N ASP A 389 -7.56 -16.51 -5.74
CA ASP A 389 -6.54 -17.49 -6.08
C ASP A 389 -5.55 -17.01 -7.16
N LEU A 390 -5.79 -15.81 -7.73
CA LEU A 390 -4.99 -15.13 -8.76
C LEU A 390 -4.86 -15.95 -10.05
N VAL A 391 -5.85 -16.81 -10.33
CA VAL A 391 -5.86 -17.65 -11.52
C VAL A 391 -7.20 -17.58 -12.22
N ASP A 392 -7.18 -17.27 -13.52
CA ASP A 392 -8.32 -17.47 -14.43
C ASP A 392 -8.77 -18.94 -14.41
N ASN A 393 -9.77 -19.25 -13.58
CA ASN A 393 -10.20 -20.63 -13.36
C ASN A 393 -11.25 -21.05 -14.40
N ASN A 394 -11.89 -20.08 -15.05
CA ASN A 394 -12.93 -20.33 -16.04
C ASN A 394 -12.46 -20.24 -17.50
N LEU A 395 -11.18 -19.92 -17.70
CA LEU A 395 -10.45 -19.83 -18.96
C LEU A 395 -11.04 -18.80 -19.93
N ASN A 396 -11.48 -17.65 -19.41
CA ASN A 396 -11.97 -16.52 -20.22
C ASN A 396 -10.92 -15.40 -20.39
N GLY A 397 -9.79 -15.49 -19.69
CA GLY A 397 -8.66 -14.56 -19.75
C GLY A 397 -8.65 -13.51 -18.65
N ILE A 398 -9.75 -13.34 -17.92
CA ILE A 398 -9.83 -12.41 -16.79
C ILE A 398 -9.47 -13.19 -15.52
N ILE A 399 -8.81 -12.53 -14.57
CA ILE A 399 -8.35 -13.15 -13.33
C ILE A 399 -9.17 -12.62 -12.16
N ASP A 400 -9.65 -13.49 -11.28
CA ASP A 400 -10.34 -13.12 -10.03
C ASP A 400 -11.56 -12.19 -10.23
N GLU A 401 -12.26 -12.27 -11.36
CA GLU A 401 -13.37 -11.36 -11.69
C GLU A 401 -14.61 -11.53 -10.80
N SER A 402 -14.70 -12.64 -10.06
CA SER A 402 -15.83 -13.00 -9.21
C SER A 402 -15.80 -12.38 -7.82
N ASN A 403 -14.98 -11.34 -7.62
CA ASN A 403 -14.62 -10.72 -6.33
C ASN A 403 -15.82 -10.13 -5.56
N GLY A 404 -16.65 -10.97 -4.95
CA GLY A 404 -17.87 -10.58 -4.24
C GLY A 404 -17.97 -11.17 -2.84
N ALA A 405 -18.97 -10.70 -2.10
CA ALA A 405 -19.26 -11.13 -0.74
C ALA A 405 -20.75 -11.34 -0.52
N VAL A 406 -21.09 -12.26 0.40
CA VAL A 406 -22.45 -12.39 0.93
C VAL A 406 -22.52 -11.55 2.20
N VAL A 407 -23.39 -10.53 2.20
CA VAL A 407 -23.59 -9.63 3.32
C VAL A 407 -24.88 -10.00 4.05
N GLY A 408 -24.80 -10.13 5.37
CA GLY A 408 -25.93 -10.49 6.23
C GLY A 408 -26.09 -12.00 6.43
N GLU A 409 -27.13 -12.39 7.18
CA GLU A 409 -27.43 -13.79 7.50
C GLU A 409 -28.88 -14.14 7.16
N GLY A 410 -29.13 -15.43 6.90
CA GLY A 410 -30.49 -15.95 6.75
C GLY A 410 -31.18 -15.47 5.47
N ALA A 411 -32.46 -15.12 5.58
CA ALA A 411 -33.29 -14.75 4.44
C ALA A 411 -33.02 -13.34 3.89
N ASP A 412 -32.34 -12.50 4.68
CA ASP A 412 -32.02 -11.12 4.33
C ASP A 412 -30.59 -10.97 3.78
N ALA A 413 -29.83 -12.08 3.73
CA ALA A 413 -28.51 -12.09 3.12
C ALA A 413 -28.59 -11.79 1.63
N PHE A 414 -27.73 -10.91 1.14
CA PHE A 414 -27.61 -10.58 -0.27
C PHE A 414 -26.17 -10.70 -0.73
N THR A 415 -25.98 -11.02 -2.01
CA THR A 415 -24.65 -11.09 -2.64
C THR A 415 -24.36 -9.75 -3.30
N THR A 416 -23.16 -9.24 -3.08
CA THR A 416 -22.60 -8.08 -3.79
C THR A 416 -21.31 -8.50 -4.48
N TYR A 417 -20.98 -7.85 -5.59
CA TYR A 417 -19.75 -8.09 -6.35
C TYR A 417 -19.00 -6.77 -6.50
N LEU A 418 -17.68 -6.82 -6.38
CA LEU A 418 -16.81 -5.66 -6.57
C LEU A 418 -16.77 -5.25 -8.05
N ASN A 419 -16.54 -6.21 -8.94
CA ASN A 419 -16.18 -5.91 -10.33
C ASN A 419 -17.38 -5.88 -11.30
N VAL A 420 -18.58 -6.32 -10.88
CA VAL A 420 -19.76 -6.33 -11.76
C VAL A 420 -20.14 -4.91 -12.17
N GLY A 421 -20.23 -4.67 -13.47
CA GLY A 421 -20.50 -3.38 -14.08
C GLY A 421 -19.26 -2.59 -14.50
N LEU A 422 -18.06 -3.03 -14.11
CA LEU A 422 -16.79 -2.47 -14.60
C LEU A 422 -16.46 -2.98 -16.00
N LYS A 423 -15.56 -2.25 -16.70
CA LYS A 423 -15.03 -2.69 -17.98
C LYS A 423 -14.01 -3.81 -17.78
N ALA A 424 -13.89 -4.66 -18.80
CA ALA A 424 -12.85 -5.68 -18.87
C ALA A 424 -12.48 -6.00 -20.33
N VAL A 425 -11.31 -6.60 -20.50
CA VAL A 425 -10.86 -7.12 -21.79
C VAL A 425 -11.59 -8.42 -22.12
N ASP A 426 -12.19 -8.47 -23.31
CA ASP A 426 -12.61 -9.73 -23.91
C ASP A 426 -11.49 -10.31 -24.76
N TYR A 427 -10.71 -11.20 -24.17
CA TYR A 427 -9.57 -11.84 -24.83
C TYR A 427 -9.96 -12.75 -26.01
N PHE A 428 -11.25 -13.10 -26.19
CA PHE A 428 -11.71 -13.84 -27.37
C PHE A 428 -11.89 -12.95 -28.59
N SER A 429 -12.44 -11.75 -28.40
CA SER A 429 -12.70 -10.79 -29.49
C SER A 429 -11.60 -9.73 -29.66
N GLY A 430 -10.83 -9.49 -28.60
CA GLY A 430 -9.86 -8.40 -28.49
C GLY A 430 -10.48 -7.05 -28.10
N ALA A 431 -11.78 -7.00 -27.78
CA ALA A 431 -12.40 -5.78 -27.27
C ALA A 431 -11.76 -5.39 -25.93
N GLY A 432 -11.48 -4.09 -25.74
CA GLY A 432 -10.80 -3.58 -24.56
C GLY A 432 -9.27 -3.52 -24.66
N LEU A 433 -8.63 -4.29 -25.54
CA LEU A 433 -7.15 -4.28 -25.69
C LEU A 433 -6.55 -2.94 -26.15
N ASN A 434 -7.38 -2.01 -26.64
CA ASN A 434 -6.95 -0.66 -27.03
C ASN A 434 -7.50 0.42 -26.08
N ASN A 435 -8.13 0.02 -24.99
CA ASN A 435 -8.46 0.95 -23.93
C ASN A 435 -7.19 1.13 -23.08
N PRO A 436 -6.58 2.32 -23.05
CA PRO A 436 -5.35 2.55 -22.28
C PRO A 436 -5.61 2.61 -20.77
N LEU A 437 -6.89 2.69 -20.37
CA LEU A 437 -7.39 2.72 -18.99
C LEU A 437 -7.99 1.37 -18.57
N ILE A 438 -7.34 0.27 -18.99
CA ILE A 438 -7.59 -1.06 -18.45
C ILE A 438 -6.21 -1.66 -18.21
N ASP A 439 -5.99 -2.21 -17.01
CA ASP A 439 -4.68 -2.70 -16.58
C ASP A 439 -3.56 -1.62 -16.68
N GLU A 440 -3.85 -0.32 -16.54
CA GLU A 440 -2.82 0.74 -16.65
C GLU A 440 -1.81 0.75 -15.51
N ARG A 441 -0.66 1.38 -15.78
CA ARG A 441 0.52 1.39 -14.92
C ARG A 441 1.11 2.77 -14.84
N ARG A 442 1.63 3.09 -13.67
CA ARG A 442 2.42 4.30 -13.37
C ARG A 442 3.93 4.13 -13.54
N ASP A 443 4.35 3.08 -14.24
CA ASP A 443 5.76 2.74 -14.43
C ASP A 443 6.08 2.27 -15.86
N ASP A 444 5.20 2.56 -16.82
CA ASP A 444 5.36 2.17 -18.21
C ASP A 444 5.80 3.34 -19.13
N GLY A 445 5.79 4.56 -18.61
CA GLY A 445 6.21 5.76 -19.32
C GLY A 445 5.22 6.22 -20.40
N ILE A 446 3.95 5.87 -20.24
CA ILE A 446 2.84 6.27 -21.10
C ILE A 446 1.97 7.26 -20.34
N ASP A 447 1.52 8.30 -21.05
CA ASP A 447 0.45 9.19 -20.58
C ASP A 447 -0.90 8.54 -20.98
N ASN A 448 -1.49 7.76 -20.06
CA ASN A 448 -2.59 6.83 -20.32
C ASN A 448 -3.91 7.56 -20.59
N ASP A 449 -4.20 8.60 -19.83
CA ASP A 449 -5.43 9.39 -19.95
C ASP A 449 -5.27 10.62 -20.87
N GLY A 450 -4.03 11.00 -21.19
CA GLY A 450 -3.69 12.06 -22.13
C GLY A 450 -3.80 13.47 -21.55
N ASP A 451 -3.72 13.62 -20.22
CA ASP A 451 -3.91 14.89 -19.55
C ASP A 451 -2.61 15.68 -19.27
N TRP A 452 -1.43 15.06 -19.43
CA TRP A 452 -0.14 15.75 -19.38
C TRP A 452 -0.02 16.87 -20.42
N ASP A 453 0.33 18.07 -19.99
CA ASP A 453 0.51 19.24 -20.86
C ASP A 453 1.90 19.87 -20.71
N PHE A 454 2.65 19.86 -21.81
CA PHE A 454 3.96 20.52 -21.96
C PHE A 454 4.03 21.95 -21.40
N ALA A 455 2.95 22.73 -21.47
CA ALA A 455 3.00 24.12 -21.02
C ALA A 455 2.99 24.28 -19.49
N ASN A 456 2.49 23.28 -18.75
CA ASN A 456 2.28 23.37 -17.30
C ASN A 456 3.02 22.29 -16.51
N ASP A 457 3.24 21.12 -17.11
CA ASP A 457 3.72 19.92 -16.42
C ASP A 457 5.19 19.60 -16.73
N ASP A 458 5.79 20.21 -17.76
CA ASP A 458 7.21 20.07 -18.10
C ASP A 458 8.13 20.82 -17.10
N VAL A 459 8.18 20.30 -15.89
CA VAL A 459 8.82 20.91 -14.71
C VAL A 459 9.99 20.08 -14.17
N GLY A 460 10.31 18.95 -14.78
CA GLY A 460 11.42 18.07 -14.39
C GLY A 460 11.08 17.05 -13.31
N GLN A 461 12.06 16.18 -13.03
CA GLN A 461 11.96 15.04 -12.10
C GLN A 461 11.63 15.40 -10.65
N ASP A 462 11.90 16.63 -10.22
CA ASP A 462 11.55 17.11 -8.90
C ASP A 462 10.12 17.66 -8.80
N GLY A 463 9.40 17.76 -9.92
CA GLY A 463 8.02 18.23 -9.97
C GLY A 463 7.88 19.73 -9.72
N VAL A 464 8.96 20.51 -9.77
CA VAL A 464 8.97 21.93 -9.41
C VAL A 464 9.57 22.79 -10.52
N PRO A 465 8.84 23.79 -11.03
CA PRO A 465 9.32 24.59 -12.14
C PRO A 465 10.48 25.51 -11.72
N ASN A 466 11.43 25.72 -12.64
CA ASN A 466 12.60 26.59 -12.58
C ASN A 466 13.71 26.14 -11.60
N THR A 467 13.84 24.84 -11.35
CA THR A 467 14.90 24.27 -10.50
C THR A 467 16.15 23.90 -11.31
N GLY A 468 16.01 23.69 -12.61
CA GLY A 468 17.07 23.31 -13.54
C GLY A 468 17.49 21.84 -13.41
N ASP A 469 16.60 20.99 -12.92
CA ASP A 469 16.79 19.56 -12.75
C ASP A 469 16.57 18.80 -14.09
N PRO A 470 16.91 17.49 -14.17
CA PRO A 470 16.70 16.71 -15.38
C PRO A 470 15.22 16.58 -15.76
N GLY A 471 14.90 16.67 -17.05
CA GLY A 471 13.53 16.61 -17.58
C GLY A 471 12.95 17.98 -17.90
N GLU A 472 13.32 19.01 -17.13
CA GLU A 472 12.69 20.33 -17.25
C GLU A 472 12.87 21.02 -18.62
N SER A 473 11.74 21.51 -19.16
CA SER A 473 11.63 22.25 -20.42
C SER A 473 12.15 21.49 -21.64
N ASP A 474 12.05 20.15 -21.64
CA ASP A 474 12.56 19.30 -22.70
C ASP A 474 11.49 18.87 -23.73
N GLY A 475 10.22 19.09 -23.43
CA GLY A 475 9.11 18.79 -24.33
C GLY A 475 8.53 17.37 -24.20
N LEU A 476 8.96 16.58 -23.23
CA LEU A 476 8.58 15.19 -23.05
C LEU A 476 8.17 14.93 -21.59
N PRO A 477 7.14 14.09 -21.36
CA PRO A 477 6.81 13.64 -20.02
C PRO A 477 8.03 12.99 -19.34
N THR A 478 8.30 13.39 -18.10
CA THR A 478 9.40 12.89 -17.28
C THR A 478 8.89 12.42 -15.92
N ASN A 479 9.27 11.21 -15.48
CA ASN A 479 8.84 10.67 -14.18
C ASN A 479 9.15 11.65 -13.04
N GLY A 480 8.13 12.04 -12.29
CA GLY A 480 8.19 13.07 -11.23
C GLY A 480 7.44 14.36 -11.59
N GLU A 481 7.12 14.56 -12.86
CA GLU A 481 6.28 15.66 -13.34
C GLU A 481 4.80 15.42 -13.05
N PRO A 482 4.01 16.45 -12.69
CA PRO A 482 2.57 16.34 -12.50
C PRO A 482 1.88 15.68 -13.70
N HIS A 483 0.77 14.99 -13.47
CA HIS A 483 -0.03 14.39 -14.55
C HIS A 483 0.78 13.38 -15.39
N PHE A 484 1.74 12.66 -14.77
CA PHE A 484 2.47 11.59 -15.43
C PHE A 484 2.98 10.51 -14.46
N ASP A 485 2.78 9.25 -14.84
CA ASP A 485 3.30 8.03 -14.23
C ASP A 485 3.06 8.05 -12.69
N LYS A 486 4.10 7.78 -11.88
CA LYS A 486 4.05 7.67 -10.42
C LYS A 486 3.31 8.80 -9.69
N VAL A 487 3.29 10.01 -10.23
CA VAL A 487 2.66 11.16 -9.54
C VAL A 487 1.28 11.52 -10.11
N ASP A 488 0.82 10.82 -11.13
CA ASP A 488 -0.57 10.86 -11.54
C ASP A 488 -1.33 9.62 -11.10
N ILE A 489 -2.40 9.84 -10.38
CA ILE A 489 -3.19 8.76 -9.80
C ILE A 489 -4.14 8.15 -10.82
N SER A 490 -4.63 8.92 -11.81
CA SER A 490 -5.51 8.42 -12.89
C SER A 490 -4.79 7.53 -13.89
N GLU A 491 -3.49 7.31 -13.73
CA GLU A 491 -2.73 6.32 -14.51
C GLU A 491 -2.49 5.02 -13.73
N THR A 492 -3.32 4.77 -12.72
CA THR A 492 -3.31 3.53 -11.95
C THR A 492 -4.65 2.85 -12.02
N ASP A 493 -4.62 1.59 -12.42
CA ASP A 493 -5.79 0.72 -12.35
C ASP A 493 -6.09 0.32 -10.89
N MET A 494 -6.62 1.25 -10.10
CA MET A 494 -6.64 1.15 -8.64
C MET A 494 -7.60 0.07 -8.14
N ILE A 495 -7.06 -0.87 -7.37
CA ILE A 495 -7.84 -1.95 -6.73
C ILE A 495 -8.82 -1.41 -5.65
N GLY A 496 -8.45 -0.33 -4.96
CA GLY A 496 -9.24 0.25 -3.87
C GLY A 496 -9.37 -0.65 -2.63
N LEU A 497 -10.42 -0.43 -1.84
CA LEU A 497 -10.69 -1.21 -0.62
C LEU A 497 -11.55 -2.45 -0.94
N THR A 498 -10.93 -3.62 -0.88
CA THR A 498 -11.56 -4.89 -1.30
C THR A 498 -12.23 -5.68 -0.18
N SER A 499 -12.01 -5.30 1.08
CA SER A 499 -12.56 -6.02 2.24
C SER A 499 -12.71 -5.11 3.47
N PHE A 500 -13.80 -5.31 4.19
CA PHE A 500 -14.10 -4.62 5.44
C PHE A 500 -14.61 -5.62 6.48
N THR A 501 -14.18 -5.43 7.74
CA THR A 501 -14.69 -6.21 8.86
C THR A 501 -14.87 -5.32 10.07
N LEU A 502 -15.99 -5.51 10.77
CA LEU A 502 -16.29 -4.85 12.04
C LEU A 502 -16.20 -5.87 13.16
N TYR A 503 -15.33 -5.61 14.14
CA TYR A 503 -15.18 -6.46 15.31
C TYR A 503 -16.10 -5.97 16.44
N VAL A 504 -17.14 -6.74 16.75
CA VAL A 504 -18.00 -6.48 17.91
C VAL A 504 -17.36 -7.14 19.14
N TRP A 505 -17.04 -6.33 20.16
CA TRP A 505 -16.27 -6.76 21.33
C TRP A 505 -16.90 -7.95 22.09
N GLU A 506 -18.23 -8.08 22.06
CA GLU A 506 -18.95 -9.21 22.68
C GLU A 506 -18.61 -10.59 22.07
N ASN A 507 -18.04 -10.62 20.85
CA ASN A 507 -17.71 -11.86 20.13
C ASN A 507 -16.26 -12.34 20.31
N LEU A 508 -15.44 -11.64 21.09
CA LEU A 508 -14.00 -11.95 21.24
C LEU A 508 -13.66 -12.96 22.36
N TYR A 509 -14.64 -13.64 22.95
CA TYR A 509 -14.45 -14.58 24.08
C TYR A 509 -15.17 -15.92 23.94
#